data_AF-A0A813J281-F1
#
_entry.id   AF-A0A813J281-F1
#
_cell.length_a   1.000
_cell.length_b   1.000
_cell.length_c   1.000
_cell.angle_alpha   90.00
_cell.angle_beta   90.00
_cell.angle_gamma   90.00
#
_symmetry.space_group_name_H-M   'P 1'
#
loop_
_entity.id
_entity.type
_entity.pdbx_description
1 polymer ?
#
loop_
_entity_poly.entity_id
_entity_poly.type
_entity_poly.pdbx_seq_one_letter_code
_entity_poly.pdbx_strand_id
1 'polypeptide(L)'
;MADLNSQAFWNEFMRRPDAKAAYQAERRLQDKKRVWLEERHAIEERGEHRRKVADALEDAPAELKKLLAPMFHTRVVVDFLWMVYDECQQKKSNFHDKLRDDRTMDQLLRMRENYQSGGEERMAELEKEWHSTCTAMALDEEKKKELKPQTIDIHTLKHVLEFGQECKREGNLKFQEGLYEE
;
A
#
# COMPACT_ATOMS: atom_id res chain seq x y z
N MET A 1 -44.62 -8.20 25.94
CA MET A 1 -43.90 -8.05 24.65
C MET A 1 -42.42 -8.17 24.97
N ALA A 2 -41.73 -9.16 24.42
CA ALA A 2 -40.30 -9.33 24.67
C ALA A 2 -39.53 -8.17 24.04
N ASP A 3 -38.64 -7.55 24.82
CA ASP A 3 -37.78 -6.46 24.36
C ASP A 3 -36.75 -7.02 23.37
N LEU A 4 -36.93 -6.68 22.08
CA LEU A 4 -36.09 -7.14 20.97
C LEU A 4 -34.63 -6.63 21.07
N ASN A 5 -34.38 -5.64 21.93
CA ASN A 5 -33.04 -5.13 22.22
C ASN A 5 -32.37 -5.79 23.43
N SER A 6 -33.05 -6.73 24.11
CA SER A 6 -32.48 -7.42 25.28
C SER A 6 -31.43 -8.45 24.85
N GLN A 7 -30.24 -8.37 25.44
CA GLN A 7 -29.17 -9.36 25.22
C GLN A 7 -29.58 -10.77 25.67
N ALA A 8 -30.49 -10.87 26.65
CA ALA A 8 -31.05 -12.15 27.10
C ALA A 8 -31.94 -12.81 26.04
N PHE A 9 -32.68 -12.02 25.24
CA PHE A 9 -33.49 -12.51 24.13
C PHE A 9 -32.60 -13.09 23.02
N TRP A 10 -31.54 -12.39 22.63
CA TRP A 10 -30.59 -12.87 21.61
C TRP A 10 -29.84 -14.13 22.06
N ASN A 11 -29.48 -14.23 23.34
CA ASN A 11 -28.83 -15.43 23.88
C ASN A 11 -29.75 -16.67 23.81
N GLU A 12 -31.03 -16.51 24.11
CA GLU A 12 -32.00 -17.60 24.05
C GLU A 12 -32.43 -17.93 22.61
N PHE A 13 -32.51 -16.92 21.74
CA PHE A 13 -32.74 -17.10 20.30
C PHE A 13 -31.60 -17.87 19.63
N MET A 14 -30.35 -17.52 19.94
CA MET A 14 -29.15 -18.16 19.37
C MET A 14 -28.86 -19.56 19.92
N ARG A 15 -29.57 -20.00 20.98
CA ARG A 15 -29.53 -21.39 21.45
C ARG A 15 -30.24 -22.37 20.51
N ARG A 16 -31.20 -21.89 19.71
CA ARG A 16 -31.90 -22.75 18.77
C ARG A 16 -30.99 -23.04 17.55
N PRO A 17 -30.75 -24.31 17.18
CA PRO A 17 -29.78 -24.65 16.14
C PRO A 17 -30.19 -24.16 14.75
N ASP A 18 -31.51 -24.10 14.47
CA ASP A 18 -32.11 -23.52 13.28
C ASP A 18 -31.89 -22.00 13.19
N ALA A 19 -32.13 -21.26 14.29
CA ALA A 19 -31.92 -19.82 14.37
C ALA A 19 -30.42 -19.47 14.24
N LYS A 20 -29.54 -20.24 14.87
CA LYS A 20 -28.08 -20.08 14.75
C LYS A 20 -27.61 -20.32 13.31
N ALA A 21 -28.13 -21.36 12.64
CA ALA A 21 -27.80 -21.66 11.25
C ALA A 21 -28.31 -20.56 10.30
N ALA A 22 -29.53 -20.06 10.50
CA ALA A 22 -30.09 -18.96 9.73
C ALA A 22 -29.26 -17.67 9.89
N TYR A 23 -28.91 -17.31 11.13
CA TYR A 23 -28.07 -16.13 11.41
C TYR A 23 -26.67 -16.25 10.77
N GLN A 24 -26.04 -17.42 10.84
CA GLN A 24 -24.75 -17.65 10.18
C GLN A 24 -24.86 -17.57 8.66
N ALA A 25 -25.94 -18.09 8.07
CA ALA A 25 -26.17 -17.99 6.64
C ALA A 25 -26.38 -16.53 6.20
N GLU A 26 -27.16 -15.76 6.96
CA GLU A 26 -27.36 -14.34 6.72
C GLU A 26 -26.06 -13.55 6.84
N ARG A 27 -25.25 -13.80 7.87
CA ARG A 27 -23.93 -13.18 8.02
C ARG A 27 -23.01 -13.48 6.84
N ARG A 28 -22.96 -14.74 6.38
CA ARG A 28 -22.17 -15.11 5.19
C ARG A 28 -22.65 -14.40 3.93
N LEU A 29 -23.96 -14.21 3.76
CA LEU A 29 -24.52 -13.46 2.65
C LEU A 29 -24.15 -11.97 2.74
N GLN A 30 -24.22 -11.38 3.93
CA GLN A 30 -23.81 -10.00 4.17
C GLN A 30 -22.31 -9.81 3.92
N ASP A 31 -21.46 -10.73 4.39
CA ASP A 31 -20.01 -10.70 4.13
C ASP A 31 -19.71 -10.80 2.63
N LYS A 32 -20.36 -11.72 1.90
CA LYS A 32 -20.24 -11.82 0.43
C LYS A 32 -20.69 -10.55 -0.27
N LYS A 33 -21.82 -9.97 0.16
CA LYS A 33 -22.34 -8.72 -0.39
C LYS A 33 -21.36 -7.57 -0.16
N ARG A 34 -20.74 -7.49 1.03
CA ARG A 34 -19.72 -6.49 1.34
C ARG A 34 -18.52 -6.62 0.39
N VAL A 35 -17.94 -7.83 0.30
CA VAL A 35 -16.80 -8.08 -0.61
C VAL A 35 -17.15 -7.72 -2.05
N TRP A 36 -18.33 -8.12 -2.52
CA TRP A 36 -18.78 -7.80 -3.87
C TRP A 36 -18.93 -6.28 -4.12
N LEU A 37 -19.45 -5.54 -3.13
CA LEU A 37 -19.55 -4.08 -3.22
C LEU A 37 -18.17 -3.42 -3.22
N GLU A 38 -17.23 -3.90 -2.41
CA GLU A 38 -15.84 -3.43 -2.37
C GLU A 38 -15.14 -3.68 -3.72
N GLU A 39 -15.25 -4.90 -4.27
CA GLU A 39 -14.68 -5.25 -5.58
C GLU A 39 -15.28 -4.39 -6.69
N ARG A 40 -16.60 -4.17 -6.67
CA ARG A 40 -17.28 -3.33 -7.64
C ARG A 40 -16.79 -1.88 -7.56
N HIS A 41 -16.70 -1.32 -6.36
CA HIS A 41 -16.17 0.04 -6.18
C HIS A 41 -14.74 0.14 -6.71
N ALA A 42 -13.88 -0.84 -6.42
CA ALA A 42 -12.51 -0.86 -6.92
C ALA A 42 -12.45 -0.96 -8.46
N ILE A 43 -13.39 -1.62 -9.13
CA ILE A 43 -13.48 -1.63 -10.60
C ILE A 43 -13.90 -0.24 -11.12
N GLU A 44 -14.92 0.36 -10.52
CA GLU A 44 -15.43 1.69 -10.92
C GLU A 44 -14.36 2.77 -10.75
N GLU A 45 -13.68 2.78 -9.60
CA GLU A 45 -12.58 3.70 -9.28
C GLU A 45 -11.41 3.56 -10.26
N ARG A 46 -11.00 2.33 -10.58
CA ARG A 46 -9.96 2.07 -11.60
C ARG A 46 -10.37 2.57 -12.98
N GLY A 47 -11.65 2.38 -13.35
CA GLY A 47 -12.19 2.90 -14.59
C GLY A 47 -12.10 4.43 -14.65
N GLU A 48 -12.38 5.10 -13.53
CA GLU A 48 -12.28 6.55 -13.41
C GLU A 48 -10.83 7.03 -13.46
N HIS A 49 -9.90 6.38 -12.75
CA HIS A 49 -8.46 6.70 -12.82
C HIS A 49 -7.94 6.59 -14.25
N ARG A 50 -8.28 5.50 -14.94
CA ARG A 50 -7.88 5.30 -16.34
C ARG A 50 -8.42 6.41 -17.24
N ARG A 51 -9.68 6.83 -17.05
CA ARG A 51 -10.28 7.93 -17.80
C ARG A 51 -9.52 9.24 -17.56
N LYS A 52 -9.34 9.64 -16.30
CA LYS A 52 -8.63 10.87 -15.94
C LYS A 52 -7.21 10.92 -16.49
N VAL A 53 -6.48 9.80 -16.40
CA VAL A 53 -5.12 9.70 -16.97
C VAL A 53 -5.16 9.76 -18.49
N ALA A 54 -6.13 9.10 -19.15
CA ALA A 54 -6.26 9.15 -20.60
C ALA A 54 -6.55 10.58 -21.10
N ASP A 55 -7.48 11.28 -20.44
CA ASP A 55 -7.81 12.67 -20.71
C ASP A 55 -6.57 13.56 -20.52
N ALA A 56 -5.84 13.37 -19.41
CA ALA A 56 -4.59 14.09 -19.15
C ALA A 56 -3.47 13.75 -20.13
N LEU A 57 -3.50 12.59 -20.79
CA LEU A 57 -2.54 12.21 -21.83
C LEU A 57 -2.95 12.72 -23.22
N GLU A 58 -4.17 13.22 -23.41
CA GLU A 58 -4.64 13.72 -24.71
C GLU A 58 -3.84 14.94 -25.17
N ASP A 59 -3.37 15.77 -24.26
CA ASP A 59 -2.50 16.92 -24.57
C ASP A 59 -1.00 16.56 -24.58
N ALA A 60 -0.65 15.29 -24.32
CA ALA A 60 0.73 14.89 -24.23
C ALA A 60 1.44 14.89 -25.60
N PRO A 61 2.75 15.16 -25.62
CA PRO A 61 3.62 15.00 -26.79
C PRO A 61 3.45 13.62 -27.45
N ALA A 62 3.52 13.59 -28.78
CA ALA A 62 3.35 12.36 -29.56
C ALA A 62 4.33 11.24 -29.18
N GLU A 63 5.54 11.58 -28.75
CA GLU A 63 6.56 10.62 -28.31
C GLU A 63 6.13 9.86 -27.05
N LEU A 64 5.59 10.57 -26.06
CA LEU A 64 5.06 9.96 -24.83
C LEU A 64 3.85 9.08 -25.14
N LYS A 65 2.95 9.53 -26.01
CA LYS A 65 1.81 8.73 -26.46
C LYS A 65 2.26 7.43 -27.14
N LYS A 66 3.26 7.50 -28.03
CA LYS A 66 3.83 6.32 -28.69
C LYS A 66 4.51 5.36 -27.71
N LEU A 67 5.14 5.89 -26.66
CA LEU A 67 5.76 5.10 -25.59
C LEU A 67 4.70 4.34 -24.77
N LEU A 68 3.63 5.03 -24.36
CA LEU A 68 2.64 4.51 -23.43
C LEU A 68 1.54 3.68 -24.10
N ALA A 69 1.14 4.01 -25.33
CA ALA A 69 0.06 3.33 -26.06
C ALA A 69 0.12 1.80 -26.01
N PRO A 70 1.26 1.12 -26.26
CA PRO A 70 1.32 -0.33 -26.21
C PRO A 70 1.11 -0.91 -24.80
N MET A 71 1.33 -0.14 -23.73
CA MET A 71 1.27 -0.62 -22.34
C MET A 71 0.07 -0.06 -21.55
N PHE A 72 -0.67 0.89 -22.10
CA PHE A 72 -1.72 1.61 -21.36
C PHE A 72 -2.95 0.75 -21.00
N HIS A 73 -3.06 -0.45 -21.56
CA HIS A 73 -4.08 -1.42 -21.16
C HIS A 73 -3.67 -2.21 -19.90
N THR A 74 -2.38 -2.18 -19.54
CA THR A 74 -1.85 -2.89 -18.38
C THR A 74 -2.14 -2.11 -17.10
N ARG A 75 -2.63 -2.82 -16.08
CA ARG A 75 -3.02 -2.20 -14.81
C ARG A 75 -1.87 -1.50 -14.10
N VAL A 76 -0.70 -2.13 -14.00
CA VAL A 76 0.49 -1.56 -13.33
C VAL A 76 0.88 -0.21 -13.92
N VAL A 77 0.78 -0.06 -15.24
CA VAL A 77 1.13 1.18 -15.94
C VAL A 77 0.10 2.26 -15.65
N VAL A 78 -1.19 1.92 -15.66
CA VAL A 78 -2.27 2.87 -15.29
C VAL A 78 -2.15 3.31 -13.84
N ASP A 79 -1.89 2.39 -12.91
CA ASP A 79 -1.72 2.69 -11.49
C ASP A 79 -0.50 3.59 -11.25
N PHE A 80 0.62 3.32 -11.95
CA PHE A 80 1.81 4.18 -11.91
C PHE A 80 1.53 5.59 -12.45
N LEU A 81 0.89 5.70 -13.62
CA LEU A 81 0.53 6.99 -14.20
C LEU A 81 -0.45 7.75 -13.31
N TRP A 82 -1.38 7.05 -12.67
CA TRP A 82 -2.30 7.63 -11.69
C TRP A 82 -1.55 8.19 -10.47
N MET A 83 -0.58 7.46 -9.92
CA MET A 83 0.27 7.98 -8.83
C MET A 83 0.98 9.28 -9.22
N VAL A 84 1.56 9.33 -10.41
CA VAL A 84 2.23 10.54 -10.93
C VAL A 84 1.22 11.66 -11.13
N TYR A 85 0.04 11.36 -11.67
CA TYR A 85 -1.03 12.32 -11.88
C TYR A 85 -1.54 12.90 -10.54
N ASP A 86 -1.81 12.04 -9.56
CA ASP A 86 -2.28 12.45 -8.23
C ASP A 86 -1.22 13.31 -7.51
N GLU A 87 0.07 12.92 -7.58
CA GLU A 87 1.16 13.75 -7.05
C GLU A 87 1.20 15.14 -7.71
N CYS A 88 0.95 15.20 -9.02
CA CYS A 88 0.87 16.47 -9.74
C CYS A 88 -0.34 17.31 -9.33
N GLN A 89 -1.50 16.69 -9.12
CA GLN A 89 -2.71 17.38 -8.62
C GLN A 89 -2.47 17.95 -7.22
N GLN A 90 -1.86 17.18 -6.33
CA GLN A 90 -1.52 17.63 -4.97
C GLN A 90 -0.51 18.78 -4.98
N LYS A 91 0.52 18.71 -5.83
CA LYS A 91 1.58 19.73 -5.92
C LYS A 91 1.26 20.88 -6.88
N LYS A 92 0.12 20.82 -7.58
CA LYS A 92 -0.27 21.75 -8.65
C LYS A 92 0.81 21.90 -9.74
N SER A 93 1.52 20.82 -10.05
CA SER A 93 2.50 20.77 -11.12
C SER A 93 1.90 20.23 -12.41
N ASN A 94 2.53 20.51 -13.54
CA ASN A 94 2.09 19.97 -14.82
C ASN A 94 2.43 18.47 -14.91
N PHE A 95 1.42 17.66 -15.21
CA PHE A 95 1.55 16.21 -15.39
C PHE A 95 2.55 15.87 -16.51
N HIS A 96 2.53 16.61 -17.61
CA HIS A 96 3.41 16.34 -18.75
C HIS A 96 4.89 16.60 -18.45
N ASP A 97 5.17 17.63 -17.67
CA ASP A 97 6.54 17.95 -17.26
C ASP A 97 7.05 16.86 -16.31
N LYS A 98 6.21 16.41 -15.38
CA LYS A 98 6.53 15.32 -14.45
C LYS A 98 6.79 13.98 -15.15
N LEU A 99 6.06 13.69 -16.23
CA LEU A 99 6.30 12.51 -17.05
C LEU A 99 7.65 12.57 -17.80
N ARG A 100 8.17 13.78 -18.05
CA ARG A 100 9.46 14.00 -18.70
C ARG A 100 10.64 14.02 -17.74
N ASP A 101 10.39 14.06 -16.43
CA ASP A 101 11.45 13.91 -15.43
C ASP A 101 12.22 12.60 -15.67
N ASP A 102 13.55 12.66 -15.61
CA ASP A 102 14.44 11.52 -15.86
C ASP A 102 14.02 10.28 -15.07
N ARG A 103 13.68 10.46 -13.78
CA ARG A 103 13.23 9.37 -12.91
C ARG A 103 11.95 8.71 -13.41
N THR A 104 10.96 9.51 -13.83
CA THR A 104 9.67 9.00 -14.30
C THR A 104 9.84 8.32 -15.65
N MET A 105 10.62 8.93 -16.54
CA MET A 105 10.92 8.39 -17.86
C MET A 105 11.69 7.07 -17.78
N ASP A 106 12.70 6.97 -16.91
CA ASP A 106 13.44 5.73 -16.67
C ASP A 106 12.53 4.59 -16.23
N GLN A 107 11.57 4.87 -15.34
CA GLN A 107 10.60 3.86 -14.92
C GLN A 107 9.67 3.44 -16.06
N LEU A 108 9.19 4.37 -16.88
CA LEU A 108 8.36 4.05 -18.05
C LEU A 108 9.13 3.25 -19.10
N LEU A 109 10.41 3.55 -19.32
CA LEU A 109 11.28 2.80 -20.22
C LEU A 109 11.51 1.37 -19.71
N ARG A 110 11.77 1.20 -18.42
CA ARG A 110 11.89 -0.15 -17.82
C ARG A 110 10.59 -0.94 -17.95
N MET A 111 9.43 -0.32 -17.73
CA MET A 111 8.13 -0.97 -17.96
C MET A 111 7.97 -1.38 -19.43
N ARG A 112 8.45 -0.56 -20.37
CA ARG A 112 8.44 -0.87 -21.80
C ARG A 112 9.35 -2.02 -22.18
N GLU A 113 10.55 -2.07 -21.63
CA GLU A 113 11.48 -3.19 -21.83
C GLU A 113 10.89 -4.50 -21.29
N ASN A 114 10.29 -4.45 -20.10
CA ASN A 114 9.57 -5.58 -19.53
C ASN A 114 8.39 -6.03 -20.41
N TYR A 115 7.61 -5.08 -20.94
CA TYR A 115 6.53 -5.39 -21.88
C TYR A 115 7.06 -5.96 -23.21
N GLN A 116 8.19 -5.47 -23.73
CA GLN A 116 8.77 -5.98 -24.97
C GLN A 116 9.38 -7.37 -24.83
N SER A 117 9.91 -7.70 -23.65
CA SER A 117 10.57 -8.99 -23.38
C SER A 117 9.60 -10.15 -23.21
N GLY A 118 8.42 -9.92 -22.62
CA GLY A 118 7.46 -11.00 -22.34
C GLY A 118 5.99 -10.60 -22.43
N GLY A 119 5.69 -9.45 -23.04
CA GLY A 119 4.32 -9.00 -23.29
C GLY A 119 3.50 -8.83 -22.03
N GLU A 120 2.23 -9.25 -22.12
CA GLU A 120 1.26 -9.17 -21.03
C GLU A 120 1.61 -10.12 -19.87
N GLU A 121 2.17 -11.30 -20.14
CA GLU A 121 2.51 -12.28 -19.10
C GLU A 121 3.57 -11.74 -18.14
N ARG A 122 4.64 -11.12 -18.68
CA ARG A 122 5.69 -10.51 -17.85
C ARG A 122 5.17 -9.33 -17.03
N MET A 123 4.24 -8.56 -17.59
CA MET A 123 3.61 -7.47 -16.85
C MET A 123 2.68 -7.97 -15.74
N ALA A 124 2.01 -9.10 -15.93
CA ALA A 124 1.20 -9.74 -14.88
C ALA A 124 2.08 -10.28 -13.74
N GLU A 125 3.27 -10.80 -14.04
CA GLU A 125 4.25 -11.16 -13.01
C GLU A 125 4.70 -9.94 -12.20
N LEU A 126 5.03 -8.84 -12.89
CA LEU A 126 5.39 -7.58 -12.23
C LEU A 126 4.24 -7.03 -11.38
N GLU A 127 2.98 -7.16 -11.83
CA GLU A 127 1.81 -6.79 -11.03
C GLU A 127 1.72 -7.60 -9.75
N LYS A 128 1.96 -8.91 -9.85
CA LYS A 128 1.95 -9.82 -8.72
C LYS A 128 3.07 -9.50 -7.73
N GLU A 129 4.29 -9.23 -8.23
CA GLU A 129 5.42 -8.79 -7.42
C GLU A 129 5.08 -7.48 -6.70
N TRP A 130 4.57 -6.49 -7.42
CA TRP A 130 4.15 -5.20 -6.87
C TRP A 130 3.09 -5.36 -5.76
N HIS A 131 2.02 -6.13 -6.01
CA HIS A 131 1.00 -6.42 -5.00
C HIS A 131 1.59 -7.14 -3.79
N SER A 132 2.51 -8.07 -3.98
CA SER A 132 3.17 -8.77 -2.88
C SER A 132 3.99 -7.81 -2.02
N THR A 133 4.70 -6.87 -2.63
CA THR A 133 5.47 -5.84 -1.90
C THR A 133 4.54 -4.91 -1.13
N CYS A 134 3.48 -4.39 -1.76
CA CYS A 134 2.51 -3.54 -1.08
C CYS A 134 1.85 -4.26 0.11
N THR A 135 1.48 -5.53 -0.07
CA THR A 135 0.89 -6.34 1.01
C THR A 135 1.89 -6.54 2.15
N ALA A 136 3.16 -6.83 1.83
CA ALA A 136 4.21 -6.97 2.83
C ALA A 136 4.44 -5.67 3.61
N MET A 137 4.41 -4.52 2.95
CA MET A 137 4.52 -3.20 3.59
C MET A 137 3.33 -2.92 4.50
N ALA A 138 2.11 -3.20 4.07
CA ALA A 138 0.90 -3.01 4.88
C ALA A 138 0.94 -3.89 6.15
N LEU A 139 1.37 -5.15 6.02
CA LEU A 139 1.55 -6.06 7.15
C LEU A 139 2.66 -5.57 8.11
N ASP A 140 3.75 -5.00 7.58
CA ASP A 140 4.82 -4.43 8.41
C ASP A 140 4.33 -3.18 9.17
N GLU A 141 3.52 -2.32 8.54
CA GLU A 141 2.88 -1.19 9.21
C GLU A 141 1.87 -1.63 10.28
N GLU A 142 1.07 -2.66 10.04
CA GLU A 142 0.18 -3.24 11.05
C GLU A 142 0.98 -3.78 12.24
N LYS A 143 2.06 -4.52 11.99
CA LYS A 143 2.96 -4.99 13.06
C LYS A 143 3.58 -3.84 13.86
N LYS A 144 3.95 -2.74 13.19
CA LYS A 144 4.45 -1.53 13.87
C LYS A 144 3.38 -0.85 14.71
N LYS A 145 2.10 -0.87 14.30
CA LYS A 145 0.98 -0.38 15.11
C LYS A 145 0.71 -1.28 16.33
N GLU A 146 0.96 -2.58 16.20
CA GLU A 146 0.86 -3.53 17.33
C GLU A 146 2.02 -3.36 18.34
N LEU A 147 3.20 -2.94 17.87
CA LEU A 147 4.33 -2.54 18.70
C LEU A 147 4.07 -1.19 19.37
N LYS A 148 3.22 -1.19 20.40
CA LYS A 148 3.12 -0.04 21.31
C LYS A 148 4.49 0.26 21.90
N PRO A 149 4.96 1.52 21.90
CA PRO A 149 6.20 1.88 22.58
C PRO A 149 6.11 1.39 24.03
N GLN A 150 7.04 0.53 24.45
CA GLN A 150 7.14 0.17 25.86
C GLN A 150 7.47 1.44 26.63
N THR A 151 6.62 1.79 27.59
CA THR A 151 6.90 2.90 28.51
C THR A 151 8.07 2.48 29.40
N ILE A 152 9.24 3.02 29.12
CA ILE A 152 10.43 2.85 29.95
C ILE A 152 10.32 3.82 31.13
N ASP A 153 10.57 3.37 32.36
CA ASP A 153 10.60 4.28 33.50
C ASP A 153 11.82 5.21 33.43
N ILE A 154 11.74 6.35 34.12
CA ILE A 154 12.77 7.40 34.06
C ILE A 154 14.15 6.92 34.54
N HIS A 155 14.21 5.92 35.42
CA HIS A 155 15.48 5.38 35.91
C HIS A 155 16.12 4.47 34.88
N THR A 156 15.35 3.61 34.22
CA THR A 156 15.86 2.81 33.09
C THR A 156 16.28 3.70 31.93
N LEU A 157 15.54 4.78 31.62
CA LEU A 157 15.95 5.73 30.59
C LEU A 157 17.29 6.41 30.95
N LYS A 158 17.44 6.85 32.20
CA LYS A 158 18.69 7.44 32.70
C LYS A 158 19.86 6.47 32.55
N HIS A 159 19.69 5.22 32.98
CA HIS A 159 20.72 4.19 32.90
C HIS A 159 21.14 3.92 31.44
N VAL A 160 20.18 3.81 30.52
CA VAL A 160 20.46 3.61 29.09
C VAL A 160 21.23 4.80 28.49
N LEU A 161 20.87 6.03 28.87
CA LEU A 161 21.57 7.24 28.41
C LEU A 161 22.99 7.35 28.97
N GLU A 162 23.18 7.04 30.25
CA GLU A 162 24.49 7.02 30.90
C GLU A 162 25.40 5.97 30.25
N PHE A 163 24.87 4.76 30.02
CA PHE A 163 25.58 3.68 29.33
C PHE A 163 25.97 4.10 27.90
N GLY A 164 25.05 4.69 27.14
CA GLY A 164 25.34 5.17 25.79
C GLY A 164 26.42 6.26 25.75
N GLN A 165 26.44 7.16 26.75
CA GLN A 165 27.50 8.15 26.88
C GLN A 165 28.85 7.53 27.26
N GLU A 166 28.85 6.49 28.09
CA GLU A 166 30.05 5.77 28.48
C GLU A 166 30.65 5.00 27.29
N CYS A 167 29.84 4.27 26.53
CA CYS A 167 30.28 3.61 25.30
C CYS A 167 30.86 4.61 24.28
N LYS A 168 30.24 5.78 24.12
CA LYS A 168 30.76 6.84 23.24
C LYS A 168 32.12 7.35 23.73
N ARG A 169 32.27 7.55 25.05
CA ARG A 169 33.52 8.04 25.66
C ARG A 169 34.63 7.01 25.50
N GLU A 170 34.34 5.75 25.81
CA GLU A 170 35.27 4.63 25.67
C GLU A 170 35.69 4.43 24.22
N GLY A 171 34.75 4.46 23.28
CA GLY A 171 35.04 4.38 21.85
C GLY A 171 35.93 5.54 21.37
N ASN A 172 35.68 6.77 21.83
CA ASN A 172 36.52 7.91 21.51
C ASN A 172 37.93 7.82 22.09
N LEU A 173 38.07 7.31 23.32
CA LEU A 173 39.38 7.09 23.96
C LEU A 173 40.17 6.01 23.20
N LYS A 174 39.56 4.85 22.94
CA LYS A 174 40.17 3.77 22.15
C LYS A 174 40.58 4.23 20.75
N PHE A 175 39.77 5.08 20.12
CA PHE A 175 40.09 5.68 18.83
C PHE A 175 41.30 6.62 18.91
N GLN A 176 41.39 7.47 19.94
CA GLN A 176 42.54 8.36 20.16
C GLN A 176 43.84 7.61 20.49
N GLU A 177 43.71 6.47 21.18
CA GLU A 177 44.83 5.59 21.55
C GLU A 177 45.26 4.63 20.41
N GLY A 178 44.53 4.63 19.28
CA GLY A 178 44.82 3.77 18.13
C GLY A 178 44.47 2.29 18.33
N LEU A 179 43.66 1.95 19.33
CA LEU A 179 43.26 0.60 19.72
C LEU A 179 41.88 0.24 19.17
N TYR A 180 41.71 0.26 17.85
CA TYR A 180 40.42 -0.02 17.19
C TYR A 180 40.36 -1.39 16.46
N GLU A 181 41.41 -2.22 16.57
CA GLU A 181 41.52 -3.53 15.88
C GLU A 181 41.72 -4.74 16.83
N GLU A 182 41.04 -4.78 17.98
CA GLU A 182 40.77 -6.05 18.70
C GLU A 182 39.29 -6.41 18.65
#